data_AF-A5JJH1-F1
#
_entry.id   AF-A5JJH1-F1
#
_cell.length_a   1.000
_cell.length_b   1.000
_cell.length_c   1.000
_cell.angle_alpha   90.00
_cell.angle_beta   90.00
_cell.angle_gamma   90.00
#
_symmetry.space_group_name_H-M   'P 1'
#
loop_
_entity.id
_entity.type
_entity.pdbx_description
1 polymer ?
#
loop_
_entity_poly.entity_id
_entity_poly.type
_entity_poly.pdbx_seq_one_letter_code
_entity_poly.pdbx_strand_id
1 'polypeptide(L)'
;LVNLLISCGLTGATKIKLESSAKAIVDEIDAIKKEAASMGVNFEAFTDSETGRKAAGSGGDFIKQAKVRAIKVAENFLTAIEEEATKLKETGSSGEFSAMYDLMFEVSEPLERIGVQKMKKTVSMAAEENPPTTAQGVLEIAKKMREKLIQVKGKQKLNPETTTE
;
A
#
# COMPACT_ATOMS: atom_id res chain seq x y z
N LEU A 1 -14.17 0.60 7.37
CA LEU A 1 -14.42 -0.45 6.35
C LEU A 1 -14.38 0.18 4.97
N VAL A 2 -13.19 0.19 4.37
CA VAL A 2 -13.09 0.20 2.91
C VAL A 2 -13.67 -1.15 2.46
N ASN A 3 -14.76 -1.14 1.70
CA ASN A 3 -15.24 -2.35 1.05
C ASN A 3 -14.21 -2.69 -0.02
N LEU A 4 -13.22 -3.51 0.34
CA LEU A 4 -12.24 -3.99 -0.62
C LEU A 4 -13.03 -4.71 -1.72
N LEU A 5 -12.95 -4.19 -2.95
CA LEU A 5 -13.65 -4.77 -4.08
C LEU A 5 -13.21 -6.22 -4.23
N ILE A 6 -14.17 -7.14 -4.25
CA ILE A 6 -13.91 -8.52 -4.65
C ILE A 6 -13.43 -8.44 -6.10
N SER A 7 -12.21 -8.90 -6.34
CA SER A 7 -11.60 -8.82 -7.65
C SER A 7 -12.36 -9.74 -8.62
N CYS A 8 -13.01 -9.16 -9.62
CA CYS A 8 -13.71 -9.87 -10.68
C CYS A 8 -12.69 -10.27 -11.75
N GLY A 9 -12.08 -11.44 -11.61
CA GLY A 9 -11.10 -11.96 -12.58
C GLY A 9 -10.14 -12.97 -11.98
N LEU A 10 -9.79 -12.82 -10.70
CA LEU A 10 -8.98 -13.79 -9.98
C LEU A 10 -9.85 -14.94 -9.47
N THR A 11 -9.30 -16.16 -9.54
CA THR A 11 -9.94 -17.38 -9.02
C THR A 11 -8.98 -18.19 -8.14
N GLY A 12 -9.53 -19.20 -7.45
CA GLY A 12 -8.75 -20.18 -6.70
C GLY A 12 -7.79 -19.60 -5.66
N ALA A 13 -6.61 -20.22 -5.56
CA ALA A 13 -5.59 -19.85 -4.56
C ALA A 13 -5.03 -18.44 -4.78
N THR A 14 -4.87 -17.99 -6.03
CA THR A 14 -4.38 -16.66 -6.37
C THR A 14 -5.33 -15.57 -5.85
N LYS A 15 -6.66 -15.75 -6.05
CA LYS A 15 -7.67 -14.84 -5.50
C LYS A 15 -7.53 -14.70 -3.99
N ILE A 16 -7.54 -15.83 -3.28
CA ILE A 16 -7.48 -15.86 -1.81
C ILE A 16 -6.21 -15.16 -1.32
N LYS A 17 -5.06 -15.46 -1.92
CA LYS A 17 -3.77 -14.87 -1.53
C LYS A 17 -3.76 -13.35 -1.74
N LEU A 18 -4.20 -12.87 -2.90
CA LEU A 18 -4.13 -11.44 -3.22
C LEU A 18 -5.19 -10.64 -2.45
N GLU A 19 -6.43 -11.12 -2.35
CA GLU A 19 -7.48 -10.43 -1.59
C GLU A 19 -7.18 -10.42 -0.08
N SER A 20 -6.66 -11.52 0.48
CA SER A 20 -6.26 -11.55 1.90
C SER A 20 -5.07 -10.62 2.18
N SER A 21 -4.09 -10.57 1.28
CA SER A 21 -2.95 -9.65 1.44
C SER A 21 -3.34 -8.18 1.28
N ALA A 22 -4.30 -7.87 0.40
CA ALA A 22 -4.86 -6.53 0.28
C ALA A 22 -5.67 -6.15 1.53
N LYS A 23 -6.47 -7.09 2.06
CA LYS A 23 -7.20 -6.91 3.32
C LYS A 23 -6.27 -6.63 4.51
N ALA A 24 -5.10 -7.27 4.57
CA ALA A 24 -4.12 -7.02 5.63
C ALA A 24 -3.67 -5.55 5.69
N ILE A 25 -3.57 -4.86 4.54
CA ILE A 25 -3.25 -3.42 4.50
C ILE A 25 -4.36 -2.61 5.17
N VAL A 26 -5.61 -2.90 4.82
CA VAL A 26 -6.77 -2.19 5.38
C VAL A 26 -6.87 -2.44 6.88
N ASP A 27 -6.70 -3.69 7.32
CA ASP A 27 -6.76 -4.07 8.73
C ASP A 27 -5.65 -3.38 9.55
N GLU A 28 -4.43 -3.30 9.02
CA GLU A 28 -3.32 -2.58 9.68
C GLU A 28 -3.60 -1.08 9.80
N ILE A 29 -4.17 -0.46 8.76
CA ILE A 29 -4.50 0.97 8.78
C ILE A 29 -5.66 1.25 9.75
N ASP A 30 -6.66 0.36 9.83
CA ASP A 30 -7.73 0.44 10.81
C ASP A 30 -7.20 0.25 12.25
N ALA A 31 -6.19 -0.61 12.45
CA ALA A 31 -5.50 -0.75 13.73
C ALA A 31 -4.74 0.52 14.12
N ILE A 32 -3.94 1.08 13.21
CA ILE A 32 -3.23 2.35 13.39
C ILE A 32 -4.21 3.48 13.75
N LYS A 33 -5.37 3.54 13.08
CA LYS A 33 -6.40 4.56 13.35
C LYS A 33 -6.95 4.45 14.78
N LYS A 34 -7.16 3.23 15.28
CA LYS A 34 -7.60 2.99 16.66
C LYS A 34 -6.52 3.37 17.67
N GLU A 35 -5.26 3.00 17.41
CA GLU A 35 -4.11 3.38 18.24
C GLU A 35 -3.97 4.92 18.31
N ALA A 36 -4.04 5.60 17.16
CA ALA A 36 -3.98 7.07 17.09
C ALA A 36 -5.03 7.73 17.98
N ALA A 37 -6.29 7.26 17.90
CA ALA A 37 -7.39 7.77 18.71
C ALA A 37 -7.15 7.56 20.21
N SER A 38 -6.60 6.40 20.61
CA SER A 38 -6.27 6.11 22.02
C SER A 38 -5.16 7.01 22.57
N MET A 39 -4.28 7.51 21.71
CA MET A 39 -3.17 8.41 22.05
C MET A 39 -3.53 9.89 21.89
N GLY A 40 -4.77 10.22 21.54
CA GLY A 40 -5.21 11.60 21.26
C GLY A 40 -4.57 12.22 20.01
N VAL A 41 -4.04 11.40 19.09
CA VAL A 41 -3.44 11.86 17.83
C VAL A 41 -4.55 11.95 16.77
N ASN A 42 -4.74 13.14 16.19
CA ASN A 42 -5.68 13.33 15.08
C ASN A 42 -5.17 12.57 13.84
N PHE A 43 -6.01 11.71 13.26
CA PHE A 43 -5.68 10.94 12.05
C PHE A 43 -5.45 11.85 10.82
N GLU A 44 -6.02 13.05 10.79
CA GLU A 44 -5.76 14.04 9.73
C GLU A 44 -4.30 14.54 9.74
N ALA A 45 -3.62 14.45 10.91
CA ALA A 45 -2.20 14.80 11.02
C ALA A 45 -1.28 13.91 10.18
N PHE A 46 -1.75 12.74 9.74
CA PHE A 46 -1.01 11.87 8.81
C PHE A 46 -0.81 12.53 7.44
N THR A 47 -1.76 13.38 7.02
CA THR A 47 -1.78 14.05 5.72
C THR A 47 -1.39 15.53 5.76
N ASP A 48 -1.50 16.19 6.92
CA ASP A 48 -1.30 17.64 7.08
C ASP A 48 0.15 18.14 6.92
N SER A 49 1.13 17.25 7.06
CA SER A 49 2.53 17.59 6.82
C SER A 49 3.01 17.00 5.48
N GLU A 50 3.74 17.80 4.69
CA GLU A 50 4.51 17.26 3.56
C GLU A 50 5.30 16.04 4.03
N THR A 51 5.30 14.98 3.22
CA THR A 51 6.00 13.73 3.54
C THR A 51 7.45 14.01 3.93
N GLY A 52 7.80 13.88 5.22
CA GLY A 52 9.14 14.11 5.76
C GLY A 52 9.34 15.39 6.58
N ARG A 53 8.33 16.27 6.73
CA ARG A 53 8.40 17.39 7.69
C ARG A 53 8.24 16.84 9.11
N LYS A 54 8.99 17.39 10.09
CA LYS A 54 8.81 17.04 11.51
C LYS A 54 7.33 17.23 11.86
N ALA A 55 6.59 16.15 12.06
CA ALA A 55 5.37 16.22 12.83
C ALA A 55 5.80 16.74 14.22
N ALA A 56 5.48 18.01 14.49
CA ALA A 56 5.92 18.69 15.71
C ALA A 56 5.11 18.15 16.90
N GLY A 57 5.80 17.74 17.97
CA GLY A 57 5.18 17.23 19.20
C GLY A 57 5.23 15.70 19.37
N SER A 58 4.71 15.22 20.49
CA SER A 58 4.74 13.81 20.94
C SER A 58 4.05 12.81 19.98
N GLY A 59 3.15 13.29 19.11
CA GLY A 59 2.48 12.44 18.10
C GLY A 59 3.31 12.18 16.84
N GLY A 60 4.44 12.88 16.66
CA GLY A 60 5.20 12.82 15.42
C GLY A 60 5.96 11.52 15.19
N ASP A 61 6.45 10.89 16.25
CA ASP A 61 7.14 9.61 16.13
C ASP A 61 6.16 8.45 15.92
N PHE A 62 4.99 8.50 16.57
CA PHE A 62 3.89 7.57 16.27
C PHE A 62 3.48 7.64 14.79
N ILE A 63 3.26 8.84 14.23
CA ILE A 63 2.87 9.00 12.81
C ILE A 63 3.93 8.40 11.87
N LYS A 64 5.22 8.61 12.14
CA LYS A 64 6.31 8.02 11.35
C LYS A 64 6.32 6.50 11.45
N GLN A 65 6.22 5.94 12.65
CA GLN A 65 6.21 4.49 12.88
C GLN A 65 4.99 3.83 12.22
N ALA A 66 3.81 4.44 12.35
CA ALA A 66 2.59 4.00 11.70
C ALA A 66 2.71 3.99 10.17
N LYS A 67 3.31 5.03 9.57
CA LYS A 67 3.63 5.04 8.13
C LYS A 67 4.54 3.87 7.74
N VAL A 68 5.60 3.62 8.51
CA VAL A 68 6.54 2.51 8.24
C VAL A 68 5.84 1.15 8.36
N ARG A 69 4.99 0.94 9.37
CA ARG A 69 4.19 -0.28 9.55
C ARG A 69 3.25 -0.54 8.38
N ALA A 70 2.44 0.45 8.00
CA ALA A 70 1.53 0.34 6.86
C ALA A 70 2.29 0.06 5.55
N ILE A 71 3.42 0.74 5.32
CA ILE A 71 4.29 0.49 4.17
C ILE A 71 4.83 -0.94 4.17
N LYS A 72 5.23 -1.48 5.33
CA LYS A 72 5.74 -2.85 5.41
C LYS A 72 4.68 -3.89 5.03
N VAL A 73 3.44 -3.70 5.44
CA VAL A 73 2.34 -4.59 5.02
C VAL A 73 2.06 -4.45 3.52
N ALA A 74 2.11 -3.23 2.97
CA ALA A 74 1.96 -3.00 1.54
C ALA A 74 3.11 -3.61 0.70
N GLU A 75 4.35 -3.59 1.20
CA GLU A 75 5.49 -4.28 0.55
C GLU A 75 5.24 -5.79 0.41
N ASN A 76 4.63 -6.43 1.42
CA ASN A 76 4.29 -7.85 1.37
C ASN A 76 3.19 -8.14 0.32
N PHE A 77 2.19 -7.27 0.23
CA PHE A 77 1.16 -7.35 -0.82
C PHE A 77 1.76 -7.22 -2.22
N LEU A 78 2.68 -6.28 -2.44
CA LEU A 78 3.34 -6.14 -3.74
C LEU A 78 4.21 -7.36 -4.08
N THR A 79 4.87 -7.97 -3.10
CA THR A 79 5.56 -9.25 -3.32
C THR A 79 4.58 -10.35 -3.74
N ALA A 80 3.39 -10.43 -3.12
CA ALA A 80 2.37 -11.37 -3.55
C ALA A 80 1.89 -11.11 -4.99
N ILE A 81 1.68 -9.85 -5.37
CA ILE A 81 1.33 -9.47 -6.75
C ILE A 81 2.44 -9.90 -7.73
N GLU A 82 3.70 -9.59 -7.42
CA GLU A 82 4.85 -9.92 -8.27
C GLU A 82 4.99 -11.44 -8.47
N GLU A 83 4.83 -12.22 -7.40
CA GLU A 83 4.87 -13.69 -7.44
C GLU A 83 3.73 -14.27 -8.29
N GLU A 84 2.49 -13.81 -8.08
CA GLU A 84 1.33 -14.35 -8.80
C GLU A 84 1.31 -13.90 -10.27
N ALA A 85 1.70 -12.65 -10.57
CA ALA A 85 1.86 -12.18 -11.95
C ALA A 85 2.93 -12.98 -12.70
N THR A 86 4.04 -13.31 -12.04
CA THR A 86 5.11 -14.14 -12.64
C THR A 86 4.63 -15.56 -12.93
N LYS A 87 3.88 -16.18 -12.01
CA LYS A 87 3.30 -17.53 -12.24
C LYS A 87 2.33 -17.55 -13.41
N LEU A 88 1.54 -16.49 -13.55
CA LEU A 88 0.55 -16.35 -14.61
C LEU A 88 1.12 -15.81 -15.92
N LYS A 89 2.44 -15.57 -16.03
CA LYS A 89 3.04 -14.92 -17.21
C LYS A 89 2.66 -15.57 -18.55
N GLU A 90 2.61 -16.90 -18.60
CA GLU A 90 2.34 -17.65 -19.84
C GLU A 90 0.86 -18.07 -20.00
N THR A 91 0.07 -17.99 -18.93
CA THR A 91 -1.28 -18.59 -18.88
C THR A 91 -2.38 -17.63 -18.44
N GLY A 92 -2.01 -16.50 -17.84
CA GLY A 92 -2.91 -15.51 -17.30
C GLY A 92 -3.64 -14.75 -18.40
N SER A 93 -4.92 -14.53 -18.16
CA SER A 93 -5.77 -13.70 -18.99
C SER A 93 -5.58 -12.21 -18.67
N SER A 94 -5.92 -11.34 -19.62
CA SER A 94 -5.98 -9.90 -19.39
C SER A 94 -6.94 -9.52 -18.26
N GLY A 95 -7.99 -10.31 -18.03
CA GLY A 95 -8.91 -10.13 -16.91
C GLY A 95 -8.26 -10.38 -15.55
N GLU A 96 -7.40 -11.40 -15.44
CA GLU A 96 -6.64 -11.66 -14.21
C GLU A 96 -5.62 -10.56 -13.93
N PHE A 97 -4.91 -10.09 -14.96
CA PHE A 97 -3.97 -8.98 -14.79
C PHE A 97 -4.65 -7.65 -14.46
N SER A 98 -5.81 -7.37 -15.06
CA SER A 98 -6.63 -6.20 -14.72
C SER A 98 -7.10 -6.27 -13.27
N ALA A 99 -7.52 -7.45 -12.80
CA ALA A 99 -7.92 -7.67 -11.42
C ALA A 99 -6.77 -7.46 -10.41
N MET A 100 -5.53 -7.80 -10.78
CA MET A 100 -4.34 -7.45 -9.96
C MET A 100 -4.11 -5.94 -9.89
N TYR A 101 -4.31 -5.24 -11.01
CA TYR A 101 -4.26 -3.78 -11.03
C TYR A 101 -5.36 -3.16 -10.15
N ASP A 102 -6.59 -3.65 -10.24
CA ASP A 102 -7.71 -3.16 -9.42
C ASP A 102 -7.38 -3.27 -7.94
N LEU A 103 -6.80 -4.40 -7.50
CA LEU A 103 -6.34 -4.55 -6.11
C LEU A 103 -5.25 -3.52 -5.75
N MET A 104 -4.25 -3.30 -6.60
CA MET A 104 -3.21 -2.28 -6.36
C MET A 104 -3.81 -0.87 -6.28
N PHE A 105 -4.77 -0.55 -7.14
CA PHE A 105 -5.46 0.73 -7.18
C PHE A 105 -6.35 0.92 -5.95
N GLU A 106 -7.08 -0.11 -5.52
CA GLU A 106 -7.94 -0.05 -4.32
C GLU A 106 -7.13 0.18 -3.05
N VAL A 107 -6.05 -0.57 -2.83
CA VAL A 107 -5.22 -0.41 -1.61
C VAL A 107 -4.41 0.89 -1.61
N SER A 108 -4.28 1.56 -2.75
CA SER A 108 -3.59 2.86 -2.81
C SER A 108 -4.37 3.98 -2.09
N GLU A 109 -5.70 3.91 -2.01
CA GLU A 109 -6.50 4.90 -1.28
C GLU A 109 -6.26 4.89 0.24
N PRO A 110 -6.37 3.76 0.95
CA PRO A 110 -6.06 3.75 2.38
C PRO A 110 -4.59 4.12 2.64
N LEU A 111 -3.66 3.79 1.74
CA LEU A 111 -2.27 4.26 1.82
C LEU A 111 -2.14 5.79 1.69
N GLU A 112 -2.91 6.43 0.82
CA GLU A 112 -2.95 7.90 0.75
C GLU A 112 -3.46 8.51 2.07
N ARG A 113 -4.49 7.90 2.68
CA ARG A 113 -5.05 8.35 3.96
C ARG A 113 -4.05 8.26 5.12
N ILE A 114 -3.09 7.33 5.07
CA ILE A 114 -1.99 7.26 6.05
C ILE A 114 -0.79 8.14 5.67
N GLY A 115 -0.94 9.02 4.67
CA GLY A 115 0.06 10.02 4.29
C GLY A 115 1.08 9.56 3.24
N VAL A 116 0.83 8.44 2.56
CA VAL A 116 1.55 8.03 1.35
C VAL A 116 0.94 8.78 0.14
N GLN A 117 1.10 10.10 0.14
CA GLN A 117 0.38 11.00 -0.78
C GLN A 117 0.62 10.66 -2.25
N LYS A 118 -0.45 10.78 -3.06
CA LYS A 118 -0.49 10.58 -4.52
C LYS A 118 -0.25 9.12 -4.96
N MET A 119 -0.47 8.13 -4.10
CA MET A 119 -0.33 6.72 -4.48
C MET A 119 -1.33 6.30 -5.57
N LYS A 120 -2.61 6.73 -5.52
CA LYS A 120 -3.60 6.44 -6.57
C LYS A 120 -3.12 6.96 -7.92
N LYS A 121 -2.63 8.20 -7.94
CA LYS A 121 -2.06 8.81 -9.15
C LYS A 121 -0.80 8.09 -9.64
N THR A 122 0.07 7.64 -8.74
CA THR A 122 1.25 6.84 -9.11
C THR A 122 0.85 5.54 -9.79
N VAL A 123 -0.13 4.82 -9.24
CA VAL A 123 -0.64 3.57 -9.80
C VAL A 123 -1.31 3.80 -11.16
N SER A 124 -2.18 4.81 -11.28
CA SER A 124 -2.88 5.10 -12.53
C SER A 124 -1.93 5.54 -13.66
N MET A 125 -0.97 6.42 -13.38
CA MET A 125 0.01 6.85 -14.38
C MET A 125 0.90 5.69 -14.84
N ALA A 126 1.31 4.81 -13.91
CA ALA A 126 2.07 3.62 -14.28
C ALA A 126 1.27 2.68 -15.19
N ALA A 127 -0.04 2.58 -14.98
CA ALA A 127 -0.94 1.78 -15.82
C ALA A 127 -1.23 2.41 -17.19
N GLU A 128 -1.19 3.74 -17.30
CA GLU A 128 -1.24 4.42 -18.61
C GLU A 128 0.02 4.11 -19.44
N GLU A 129 1.19 4.14 -18.81
CA GLU A 129 2.47 3.81 -19.47
C GLU A 129 2.61 2.30 -19.74
N ASN A 130 2.09 1.47 -18.84
CA ASN A 130 2.21 0.01 -18.87
C ASN A 130 0.84 -0.63 -18.60
N PRO A 131 -0.03 -0.75 -19.62
CA PRO A 131 -1.38 -1.29 -19.43
C PRO A 131 -1.38 -2.65 -18.73
N PRO A 132 -2.29 -2.88 -17.75
CA PRO A 132 -2.33 -4.12 -16.96
C PRO A 132 -3.01 -5.27 -17.71
N THR A 133 -2.66 -5.46 -18.98
CA THR A 133 -3.19 -6.54 -19.83
C THR A 133 -2.27 -7.75 -19.89
N THR A 134 -1.08 -7.65 -19.29
CA THR A 134 -0.06 -8.70 -19.24
C THR A 134 0.64 -8.71 -17.88
N ALA A 135 1.33 -9.82 -17.57
CA ALA A 135 2.18 -9.90 -16.38
C ALA A 135 3.24 -8.78 -16.33
N GLN A 136 3.85 -8.44 -17.47
CA GLN A 136 4.85 -7.37 -17.52
C GLN A 136 4.25 -6.01 -17.14
N GLY A 137 3.04 -5.70 -17.61
CA GLY A 137 2.34 -4.48 -17.24
C GLY A 137 2.10 -4.39 -15.73
N VAL A 138 1.59 -5.49 -15.14
CA VAL A 138 1.38 -5.59 -13.69
C VAL A 138 2.67 -5.41 -12.90
N LEU A 139 3.77 -6.04 -13.34
CA LEU A 139 5.07 -5.95 -12.68
C LEU A 139 5.65 -4.52 -12.69
N GLU A 140 5.53 -3.79 -13.80
CA GLU A 140 5.99 -2.39 -13.85
C GLU A 140 5.13 -1.47 -12.98
N ILE A 141 3.81 -1.68 -12.92
CA ILE A 141 2.93 -0.94 -12.00
C ILE A 141 3.31 -1.23 -10.54
N ALA A 142 3.49 -2.50 -10.17
CA ALA A 142 3.89 -2.92 -8.83
C ALA A 142 5.24 -2.30 -8.44
N LYS A 143 6.19 -2.27 -9.37
CA LYS A 143 7.50 -1.62 -9.18
C LYS A 143 7.37 -0.12 -8.93
N LYS A 144 6.54 0.61 -9.70
CA LYS A 144 6.30 2.05 -9.47
C LYS A 144 5.66 2.32 -8.11
N MET A 145 4.73 1.47 -7.71
CA MET A 145 4.13 1.52 -6.37
C MET A 145 5.19 1.26 -5.27
N ARG A 146 6.06 0.25 -5.46
CA ARG A 146 7.15 -0.09 -4.53
C ARG A 146 8.19 1.04 -4.41
N GLU A 147 8.61 1.63 -5.53
CA GLU A 147 9.52 2.79 -5.57
C GLU A 147 8.97 3.94 -4.70
N LYS A 148 7.68 4.24 -4.85
CA LYS A 148 7.01 5.27 -4.05
C LYS A 148 6.97 4.91 -2.56
N LEU A 149 6.64 3.68 -2.20
CA LEU A 149 6.64 3.21 -0.81
C LEU A 149 8.04 3.37 -0.17
N ILE A 150 9.10 2.96 -0.87
CA ILE A 150 10.49 3.09 -0.41
C ILE A 150 10.87 4.56 -0.19
N GLN A 151 10.50 5.45 -1.12
CA GLN A 151 10.73 6.89 -0.96
C GLN A 151 10.05 7.45 0.29
N VAL A 152 8.80 7.06 0.57
CA VAL A 152 8.08 7.52 1.76
C VAL A 152 8.72 6.95 3.02
N LYS A 153 9.07 5.66 3.03
CA LYS A 153 9.76 4.99 4.14
C LYS A 153 11.09 5.67 4.48
N GLY A 154 11.92 5.96 3.49
CA GLY A 154 13.20 6.65 3.67
C GLY A 154 13.08 8.06 4.27
N LYS A 155 11.96 8.75 4.01
CA LYS A 155 11.66 10.07 4.60
C LYS A 155 11.26 10.01 6.08
N GLN A 156 10.93 8.84 6.62
CA GLN A 156 10.46 8.74 8.00
C GLN A 156 11.58 8.81 9.04
N LYS A 157 12.88 8.81 8.64
CA LYS A 157 14.09 8.94 9.50
C LYS A 157 13.77 8.67 10.99
N LEU A 158 13.57 7.40 11.31
CA LEU A 158 13.31 6.99 12.69
C LEU A 158 14.59 7.24 13.50
N ASN A 159 14.51 7.99 14.60
CA ASN A 159 15.63 8.06 15.53
C ASN A 159 15.79 6.67 16.16
N PRO A 160 17.00 6.08 16.17
CA PRO A 160 17.23 4.75 16.74
C PRO A 160 16.97 4.65 18.25
N GLU A 161 16.76 5.77 18.94
CA GLU A 161 16.57 5.83 20.40
C GLU A 161 15.11 5.67 20.87
N THR A 162 14.14 5.43 19.97
CA THR A 162 12.72 5.22 20.36
C THR A 162 12.27 3.76 20.37
N THR A 163 13.18 2.81 20.16
CA THR A 163 13.01 1.41 20.57
C THR A 163 13.58 1.24 21.96
N THR A 164 12.76 1.48 22.98
CA THR A 164 12.98 0.89 24.30
C THR A 164 11.83 -0.06 24.58
N GLU A 165 12.24 -1.25 25.02
CA GLU A 165 11.48 -2.48 25.29
C GLU A 165 10.28 -2.31 26.22
#